data_AF-A0A520A6R2-F1
#
_entry.id   AF-A0A520A6R2-F1
#
_cell.length_a   1.000
_cell.length_b   1.000
_cell.length_c   1.000
_cell.angle_alpha   90.00
_cell.angle_beta   90.00
_cell.angle_gamma   90.00
#
_symmetry.space_group_name_H-M   'P 1'
#
loop_
_entity.id
_entity.type
_entity.pdbx_description
1 polymer ?
#
loop_
_entity_poly.entity_id
_entity_poly.type
_entity_poly.pdbx_seq_one_letter_code
_entity_poly.pdbx_strand_id
1 'polypeptide(L)'
;VAVRNLALWYNKTKWIPDLRNWYRINGETFKANKDNYASVTGATRNPGKYTIKWDGKNDKGEYVPQGKYTIIIETSKEHGTDEIIRQPMEFKKAVKKAKNAGNVEISNVTFDFYKK
;
A
#
# COMPACT_ATOMS: atom_id res chain seq x y z
N VAL A 1 6.46 -7.04 10.66
CA VAL A 1 5.07 -7.53 10.52
C VAL A 1 4.26 -6.52 9.72
N ALA A 2 3.32 -6.96 8.89
CA ALA A 2 2.43 -6.03 8.18
C ALA A 2 1.49 -5.35 9.19
N VAL A 3 1.28 -4.03 9.02
CA VAL A 3 0.49 -3.23 9.96
C VAL A 3 -0.96 -3.11 9.50
N ARG A 4 -1.13 -2.76 8.23
CA ARG A 4 -2.43 -2.59 7.58
C ARG A 4 -2.27 -2.59 6.07
N ASN A 5 -3.24 -3.17 5.38
CA ASN A 5 -3.42 -2.95 3.95
C ASN A 5 -4.28 -1.69 3.74
N LEU A 6 -3.81 -0.74 2.93
CA LEU A 6 -4.55 0.51 2.68
C LEU A 6 -5.35 0.46 1.39
N ALA A 7 -4.82 -0.23 0.39
CA ALA A 7 -5.45 -0.44 -0.90
C ALA A 7 -4.88 -1.71 -1.54
N LEU A 8 -5.75 -2.44 -2.24
CA LEU A 8 -5.40 -3.58 -3.09
C LEU A 8 -6.20 -3.47 -4.39
N TRP A 9 -5.58 -2.95 -5.45
CA TRP A 9 -6.29 -2.71 -6.71
C TRP A 9 -5.92 -3.74 -7.76
N TYR A 10 -6.92 -4.41 -8.30
CA TYR A 10 -6.72 -5.43 -9.34
C TYR A 10 -7.97 -5.59 -10.22
N ASN A 11 -7.77 -6.10 -11.43
CA ASN A 11 -8.85 -6.43 -12.35
C ASN A 11 -9.35 -7.87 -12.12
N LYS A 12 -8.44 -8.84 -12.14
CA LYS A 12 -8.72 -10.26 -11.92
C LYS A 12 -7.79 -10.81 -10.84
N THR A 13 -8.31 -11.72 -10.01
CA THR A 13 -7.54 -12.35 -8.92
C THR A 13 -6.29 -13.09 -9.40
N LYS A 14 -6.29 -13.57 -10.66
CA LYS A 14 -5.11 -14.23 -11.26
C LYS A 14 -3.85 -13.36 -11.31
N TRP A 15 -3.99 -12.03 -11.20
CA TRP A 15 -2.89 -11.07 -11.24
C TRP A 15 -2.34 -10.72 -9.85
N ILE A 16 -3.04 -11.12 -8.79
CA ILE A 16 -2.59 -10.87 -7.41
C ILE A 16 -1.21 -11.51 -7.09
N PRO A 17 -0.88 -12.71 -7.59
CA PRO A 17 0.45 -13.28 -7.43
C PRO A 17 1.59 -12.42 -8.01
N ASP A 18 1.30 -11.54 -8.98
CA ASP A 18 2.31 -10.69 -9.61
C ASP A 18 2.74 -9.53 -8.69
N LEU A 19 1.92 -9.18 -7.69
CA LEU A 19 2.34 -8.34 -6.55
C LEU A 19 3.16 -9.18 -5.57
N ARG A 20 4.35 -9.61 -5.99
CA ARG A 20 5.15 -10.67 -5.34
C ARG A 20 5.42 -10.41 -3.86
N ASN A 21 5.70 -9.17 -3.47
CA ASN A 21 6.00 -8.84 -2.07
C ASN A 21 4.75 -8.91 -1.21
N TRP A 22 3.64 -8.36 -1.71
CA TRP A 22 2.35 -8.43 -1.06
C TRP A 22 1.88 -9.89 -0.94
N TYR A 23 1.96 -10.65 -2.02
CA TYR A 23 1.48 -12.02 -2.11
C TYR A 23 2.27 -12.98 -1.23
N ARG A 24 3.58 -12.77 -1.08
CA ARG A 24 4.41 -13.55 -0.14
C ARG A 24 3.93 -13.41 1.31
N ILE A 25 3.35 -12.28 1.69
CA ILE A 25 2.89 -12.00 3.06
C ILE A 25 1.41 -12.36 3.24
N ASN A 26 0.58 -12.06 2.25
CA ASN A 26 -0.88 -12.09 2.35
C ASN A 26 -1.52 -13.19 1.51
N GLY A 27 -0.77 -13.86 0.64
CA GLY A 27 -1.31 -14.74 -0.41
C GLY A 27 -2.07 -15.93 0.13
N GLU A 28 -1.59 -16.58 1.19
CA GLU A 28 -2.30 -17.70 1.82
C GLU A 28 -3.63 -17.23 2.45
N THR A 29 -3.63 -16.11 3.18
CA THR A 29 -4.85 -15.51 3.74
C THR A 29 -5.84 -15.08 2.66
N PHE A 30 -5.33 -14.53 1.55
CA PHE A 30 -6.13 -14.12 0.40
C PHE A 30 -6.78 -15.30 -0.32
N LYS A 31 -6.03 -16.40 -0.53
CA LYS A 31 -6.56 -17.63 -1.11
C LYS A 31 -7.62 -18.27 -0.22
N ALA A 32 -7.39 -18.30 1.09
CA ALA A 32 -8.30 -18.90 2.05
C ALA A 32 -9.65 -18.16 2.08
N ASN A 33 -9.62 -16.83 2.14
CA ASN A 33 -10.81 -16.00 2.02
C ASN A 33 -10.45 -14.59 1.52
N LYS A 34 -10.82 -14.29 0.26
CA LYS A 34 -10.59 -12.97 -0.34
C LYS A 34 -11.33 -11.83 0.36
N ASP A 35 -12.45 -12.13 1.03
CA ASP A 35 -13.30 -11.13 1.69
C ASP A 35 -12.59 -10.47 2.88
N ASN A 36 -11.52 -11.10 3.39
CA ASN A 36 -10.59 -10.49 4.35
C ASN A 36 -10.01 -9.14 3.85
N TYR A 37 -10.00 -8.90 2.54
CA TYR A 37 -9.49 -7.69 1.91
C TYR A 37 -10.57 -6.86 1.20
N ALA A 38 -11.86 -7.19 1.38
CA ALA A 38 -12.96 -6.54 0.67
C ALA A 38 -13.02 -5.02 0.90
N SER A 39 -12.67 -4.56 2.11
CA SER A 39 -12.70 -3.13 2.49
C SER A 39 -11.60 -2.28 1.84
N VAL A 40 -10.57 -2.92 1.30
CA VAL A 40 -9.40 -2.25 0.69
C VAL A 40 -9.27 -2.56 -0.80
N THR A 41 -10.12 -3.47 -1.30
CA THR A 41 -10.10 -3.92 -2.69
C THR A 41 -10.79 -2.93 -3.62
N GLY A 42 -10.28 -2.79 -4.84
CA GLY A 42 -10.96 -2.06 -5.91
C GLY A 42 -10.44 -2.45 -7.29
N ALA A 43 -11.09 -1.94 -8.34
CA ALA A 43 -10.61 -2.13 -9.71
C ALA A 43 -9.22 -1.50 -9.90
N THR A 44 -8.41 -2.10 -10.78
CA THR A 44 -7.16 -1.51 -11.26
C THR A 44 -7.40 -0.07 -11.70
N ARG A 45 -6.50 0.83 -11.29
CA ARG A 45 -6.61 2.25 -11.57
C ARG A 45 -5.98 2.59 -12.92
N ASN A 46 -6.65 3.46 -13.67
CA ASN A 46 -6.10 4.06 -14.88
C ASN A 46 -4.92 4.98 -14.54
N PRO A 47 -4.14 5.46 -15.53
CA PRO A 47 -3.17 6.52 -15.28
C PRO A 47 -3.84 7.75 -14.67
N GLY A 48 -3.25 8.30 -13.60
CA GLY A 48 -3.83 9.44 -12.90
C GLY A 48 -3.19 9.71 -11.54
N LYS A 49 -3.75 10.68 -10.82
CA LYS A 49 -3.34 11.04 -9.45
C LYS A 49 -4.30 10.42 -8.45
N TYR A 50 -3.76 9.69 -7.49
CA TYR A 50 -4.53 9.01 -6.45
C TYR A 50 -4.05 9.44 -5.07
N THR A 51 -4.97 9.58 -4.13
CA THR A 51 -4.67 9.87 -2.72
C THR A 51 -5.24 8.74 -1.87
N ILE A 52 -4.37 8.12 -1.08
CA ILE A 52 -4.75 7.13 -0.07
C ILE A 52 -4.55 7.78 1.30
N LYS A 53 -5.57 7.68 2.16
CA LYS A 53 -5.52 8.18 3.53
C LYS A 53 -5.46 7.00 4.48
N TRP A 54 -4.63 7.13 5.50
CA TRP A 54 -4.58 6.18 6.61
C TRP A 54 -4.98 6.89 7.90
N ASP A 55 -5.78 6.23 8.71
CA ASP A 55 -6.31 6.70 10.00
C ASP A 55 -5.37 6.42 11.18
N GLY A 56 -4.23 5.75 10.95
CA GLY A 56 -3.31 5.35 12.00
C GLY A 56 -3.72 4.07 12.72
N LYS A 57 -4.69 3.30 12.20
CA LYS A 57 -5.13 2.04 12.80
C LYS A 57 -4.60 0.81 12.06
N ASN A 58 -4.41 -0.30 12.75
CA ASN A 58 -4.07 -1.61 12.18
C ASN A 58 -5.29 -2.30 11.55
N ASP A 59 -5.10 -3.51 11.02
CA ASP A 59 -6.20 -4.34 10.46
C ASP A 59 -7.25 -4.76 11.51
N LYS A 60 -6.93 -4.69 12.82
CA LYS A 60 -7.88 -4.92 13.92
C LYS A 60 -8.67 -3.67 14.32
N GLY A 61 -8.42 -2.53 13.67
CA GLY A 61 -9.07 -1.25 13.97
C GLY A 61 -8.49 -0.52 15.20
N GLU A 62 -7.35 -0.97 15.72
CA GLU A 62 -6.66 -0.40 16.88
C GLU A 62 -5.62 0.63 16.42
N TYR A 63 -5.49 1.75 17.14
CA TYR A 63 -4.43 2.72 16.85
C TYR A 63 -3.05 2.11 17.07
N VAL A 64 -2.14 2.34 16.11
CA VAL A 64 -0.77 1.85 16.22
C VAL A 64 0.12 2.83 16.98
N PRO A 65 1.18 2.36 17.65
CA PRO A 65 2.10 3.22 18.37
C PRO A 65 2.79 4.24 17.46
N GLN A 66 3.26 5.34 18.04
CA GLN A 66 4.13 6.25 17.31
C GLN A 66 5.49 5.61 17.08
N GLY A 67 6.11 5.86 15.92
CA GLY A 67 7.38 5.23 15.60
C GLY A 67 7.74 5.27 14.13
N LYS A 68 8.68 4.39 13.76
CA LYS A 68 9.15 4.22 12.39
C LYS A 68 8.29 3.20 11.67
N TYR A 69 7.82 3.59 10.50
CA TYR A 69 7.03 2.76 9.61
C TYR A 69 7.61 2.86 8.21
N THR A 70 7.46 1.79 7.43
CA THR A 70 7.80 1.81 6.01
C THR A 70 6.51 1.71 5.23
N ILE A 71 6.20 2.76 4.44
CA ILE A 71 5.15 2.67 3.45
C ILE A 71 5.70 1.90 2.26
N ILE A 72 4.94 0.90 1.81
CA ILE A 72 5.27 0.10 0.64
C ILE A 72 4.19 0.36 -0.41
N ILE A 73 4.61 0.71 -1.61
CA ILE A 73 3.73 0.83 -2.78
C ILE A 73 4.30 -0.13 -3.82
N GLU A 74 3.51 -1.14 -4.19
CA GLU A 74 3.90 -2.15 -5.18
C GLU A 74 2.92 -2.08 -6.35
N THR A 75 3.46 -2.16 -7.56
CA THR A 75 2.72 -2.15 -8.82
C THR A 75 3.23 -3.27 -9.71
N SER A 76 2.33 -3.89 -10.46
CA SER A 76 2.66 -4.84 -11.51
C SER A 76 1.74 -4.57 -12.70
N LYS A 77 2.27 -4.77 -13.90
CA LYS A 77 1.56 -4.54 -15.16
C LYS A 77 1.83 -5.70 -16.11
N GLU A 78 0.77 -6.20 -16.74
CA GLU A 78 0.87 -7.22 -17.79
C GLU A 78 1.76 -6.70 -18.94
N HIS A 79 2.82 -7.43 -19.26
CA HIS A 79 3.88 -7.02 -20.20
C HIS A 79 4.63 -5.72 -19.83
N GLY A 80 4.48 -5.24 -18.59
CA GLY A 80 5.16 -4.07 -18.07
C GLY A 80 6.18 -4.43 -17.00
N THR A 81 6.36 -3.52 -16.03
CA THR A 81 7.32 -3.71 -14.94
C THR A 81 6.66 -4.08 -13.62
N ASP A 82 7.38 -4.88 -12.83
CA ASP A 82 7.07 -5.14 -11.42
C ASP A 82 7.91 -4.19 -10.58
N GLU A 83 7.26 -3.29 -9.89
CA GLU A 83 7.87 -2.08 -9.35
C GLU A 83 7.48 -1.87 -7.88
N ILE A 84 8.44 -1.44 -7.06
CA ILE A 84 8.21 -1.28 -5.62
C ILE A 84 8.92 -0.05 -5.05
N ILE A 85 8.15 0.79 -4.37
CA ILE A 85 8.65 1.92 -3.59
C ILE A 85 8.58 1.54 -2.12
N ARG A 86 9.69 1.71 -1.41
CA ARG A 86 9.77 1.56 0.05
C ARG A 86 10.17 2.90 0.64
N GLN A 87 9.25 3.54 1.35
CA GLN A 87 9.49 4.83 1.97
C GLN A 87 9.48 4.69 3.50
N PRO A 88 10.64 4.68 4.17
CA PRO A 88 10.71 4.85 5.61
C PRO A 88 10.19 6.22 6.01
N MET A 89 9.35 6.26 7.02
CA MET A 89 8.77 7.45 7.62
C MET A 89 8.75 7.31 9.14
N GLU A 90 8.89 8.43 9.84
CA GLU A 90 8.78 8.47 11.30
C GLU A 90 7.57 9.32 11.68
N PHE A 91 6.60 8.69 12.36
CA PHE A 91 5.33 9.29 12.77
C PHE A 91 5.37 9.63 14.26
N LYS A 92 5.91 10.81 14.59
CA LYS A 92 6.06 11.32 15.96
C LYS A 92 5.49 12.72 16.09
N LYS A 93 4.25 12.89 16.60
CA LYS A 93 3.47 14.13 16.95
C LYS A 93 3.76 15.46 16.20
N ALA A 94 4.44 15.43 15.08
CA ALA A 94 4.93 16.55 14.30
C ALA A 94 4.64 16.26 12.84
N VAL A 95 4.36 17.32 12.08
CA VAL A 95 4.11 17.18 10.64
C VAL A 95 5.36 16.62 9.96
N LYS A 96 5.19 15.60 9.13
CA LYS A 96 6.27 15.03 8.33
C LYS A 96 5.86 15.01 6.87
N LYS A 97 6.70 15.55 6.01
CA LYS A 97 6.54 15.46 4.56
C LYS A 97 7.74 14.76 3.96
N ALA A 98 7.51 13.92 2.95
CA ALA A 98 8.54 13.32 2.14
C ALA A 98 8.09 13.26 0.68
N LYS A 99 9.07 13.29 -0.22
CA LYS A 99 8.84 13.10 -1.65
C LYS A 99 9.68 11.92 -2.12
N ASN A 100 9.15 11.16 -3.05
CA ASN A 100 9.86 10.12 -3.78
C ASN A 100 9.70 10.41 -5.28
N ALA A 101 10.80 10.33 -6.01
CA ALA A 101 10.79 10.54 -7.46
C ALA A 101 10.06 9.44 -8.22
N GLY A 102 9.63 8.38 -7.54
CA GLY A 102 8.89 7.29 -8.13
C GLY A 102 9.81 6.29 -8.84
N ASN A 103 9.27 5.64 -9.86
CA ASN A 103 9.91 4.65 -10.71
C ASN A 103 9.20 4.62 -12.09
N VAL A 104 9.34 3.53 -12.83
CA VAL A 104 8.80 3.39 -14.19
C VAL A 104 7.27 3.50 -14.22
N GLU A 105 6.55 2.87 -13.28
CA GLU A 105 5.08 2.86 -13.26
C GLU A 105 4.47 4.02 -12.45
N ILE A 106 5.23 4.57 -11.49
CA ILE A 106 4.78 5.63 -10.59
C ILE A 106 5.68 6.83 -10.76
N SER A 107 5.21 7.90 -11.41
CA SER A 107 6.08 9.04 -11.76
C SER A 107 6.53 9.91 -10.59
N ASN A 108 5.78 9.95 -9.48
CA ASN A 108 6.17 10.62 -8.24
C ASN A 108 5.25 10.20 -7.10
N VAL A 109 5.75 10.31 -5.86
CA VAL A 109 4.93 10.11 -4.66
C VAL A 109 5.21 11.20 -3.64
N THR A 110 4.16 11.70 -3.00
CA THR A 110 4.25 12.60 -1.85
C THR A 110 3.65 11.92 -0.63
N PHE A 111 4.37 11.96 0.48
CA PHE A 111 3.92 11.41 1.75
C PHE A 111 3.75 12.56 2.73
N ASP A 112 2.55 12.72 3.25
CA ASP A 112 2.25 13.70 4.27
C ASP A 112 1.68 13.02 5.51
N PHE A 113 2.29 13.29 6.65
CA PHE A 113 1.79 12.94 7.96
C PHE A 113 1.43 14.23 8.69
N TYR A 114 0.18 14.30 9.13
CA TYR A 114 -0.34 15.38 9.94
C TYR A 114 -0.74 14.82 11.31
N LYS A 115 -0.47 15.58 12.36
CA LYS A 115 -1.06 15.30 13.67
C LYS A 115 -2.58 15.53 13.55
N LYS A 116 -3.37 14.58 14.05
CA LYS A 116 -4.81 14.75 14.23
C LYS A 116 -5.10 15.54 15.50
#